data_AF-A0A923UJM7-F1
#
_entry.id   AF-A0A923UJM7-F1
#
_cell.length_a   1.000
_cell.length_b   1.000
_cell.length_c   1.000
_cell.angle_alpha   90.00
_cell.angle_beta   90.00
_cell.angle_gamma   90.00
#
_symmetry.space_group_name_H-M   'P 1'
#
loop_
_entity.id
_entity.type
_entity.pdbx_description
1 polymer ?
#
loop_
_entity_poly.entity_id
_entity_poly.type
_entity_poly.pdbx_seq_one_letter_code
_entity_poly.pdbx_strand_id
1 'polypeptide(L)' 'FEDAKTSDTALFGRYFQAMLKRGIYLAPSQYEAMFLSTALTDEHIQIILEANLESLSEVV' A
#
# COMPACT_ATOMS: atom_id res chain seq x y z
N PHE A 1 14.32 -5.83 -14.37
CA PHE A 1 13.33 -4.90 -14.94
C PHE A 1 12.17 -5.60 -15.61
N GLU A 2 12.39 -6.72 -16.31
CA GLU A 2 11.30 -7.45 -16.97
C GLU A 2 10.19 -7.87 -16.00
N ASP A 3 10.53 -8.33 -14.80
CA ASP A 3 9.52 -8.70 -13.78
C ASP A 3 8.72 -7.49 -13.27
N ALA A 4 9.28 -6.28 -13.26
CA ALA A 4 8.52 -5.10 -12.86
C ALA A 4 7.42 -4.79 -13.90
N LYS A 5 7.71 -4.99 -15.20
CA LYS A 5 6.76 -4.72 -16.29
C LYS A 5 5.54 -5.64 -16.28
N THR A 6 5.59 -6.77 -15.57
CA THR A 6 4.45 -7.69 -15.45
C THR A 6 3.46 -7.27 -14.37
N SER A 7 3.73 -6.18 -13.63
CA SER A 7 2.83 -5.67 -12.58
C SER A 7 1.47 -5.25 -13.13
N ASP A 8 0.40 -5.71 -12.48
CA ASP A 8 -0.97 -5.21 -12.74
C ASP A 8 -1.12 -3.79 -12.17
N THR A 9 -0.95 -2.81 -13.05
CA THR A 9 -0.98 -1.38 -12.71
C THR A 9 -2.38 -0.92 -12.30
N ALA A 10 -3.44 -1.57 -12.81
CA ALA A 10 -4.82 -1.24 -12.49
C ALA A 10 -5.20 -1.79 -11.10
N LEU A 11 -4.77 -3.00 -10.77
CA LEU A 11 -4.91 -3.57 -9.43
C LEU A 11 -4.16 -2.73 -8.40
N PHE A 12 -2.91 -2.36 -8.67
CA PHE A 12 -2.16 -1.46 -7.80
C PHE A 12 -2.88 -0.12 -7.60
N GLY A 13 -3.42 0.48 -8.67
CA GLY A 13 -4.18 1.72 -8.59
C GLY A 13 -5.40 1.61 -7.66
N ARG A 14 -6.14 0.49 -7.71
CA ARG A 14 -7.27 0.24 -6.79
C ARG A 14 -6.79 0.08 -5.35
N TYR A 15 -5.74 -0.70 -5.13
CA TYR A 15 -5.14 -0.90 -3.80
C TYR A 15 -4.62 0.40 -3.20
N PHE A 16 -3.91 1.22 -3.97
CA PHE A 16 -3.43 2.55 -3.56
C PHE A 16 -4.59 3.43 -3.10
N GLN A 17 -5.68 3.50 -3.88
CA GLN A 17 -6.86 4.28 -3.53
C GLN A 17 -7.57 3.73 -2.28
N ALA A 18 -7.64 2.40 -2.12
CA ALA A 18 -8.22 1.76 -0.95
C ALA A 18 -7.44 2.07 0.34
N MET A 19 -6.10 2.04 0.27
CA MET A 19 -5.22 2.44 1.38
C MET A 19 -5.34 3.92 1.70
N LEU A 20 -5.38 4.77 0.67
CA LEU A 20 -5.51 6.22 0.82
C LEU A 20 -6.82 6.62 1.50
N LYS A 21 -7.94 5.98 1.14
CA LYS A 21 -9.25 6.18 1.80
C LYS A 21 -9.22 5.83 3.30
N ARG A 22 -8.34 4.92 3.71
CA ARG A 22 -8.12 4.52 5.12
C ARG A 22 -7.05 5.37 5.81
N GLY A 23 -6.56 6.42 5.16
CA GLY A 23 -5.59 7.35 5.72
C GLY A 23 -4.13 6.92 5.59
N ILE A 24 -3.83 5.84 4.85
CA ILE A 24 -2.45 5.40 4.62
C ILE A 24 -1.97 5.85 3.25
N TYR A 25 -1.04 6.81 3.23
CA TYR A 25 -0.42 7.30 2.01
C TYR A 25 0.78 6.42 1.63
N LEU A 26 0.61 5.60 0.59
CA LEU A 26 1.69 4.81 0.00
C LEU A 26 2.45 5.61 -1.06
N ALA A 27 3.58 5.08 -1.53
CA ALA A 27 4.22 5.57 -2.74
C ALA A 27 3.23 5.45 -3.92
N PRO A 28 3.00 6.51 -4.71
CA PRO A 28 1.99 6.53 -5.78
C PRO A 28 2.44 5.78 -7.04
N SER A 29 3.23 4.72 -6.89
CA SER A 29 3.78 3.92 -7.97
C SER A 29 4.15 2.52 -7.46
N GLN A 30 3.81 1.50 -8.24
CA GLN A 30 4.23 0.11 -8.03
C GLN A 30 5.74 -0.10 -8.28
N TYR A 31 6.41 0.90 -8.86
CA TYR A 31 7.84 0.88 -9.15
C TYR A 31 8.67 1.60 -8.09
N GLU A 32 8.04 2.06 -7.01
CA GLU A 32 8.69 2.75 -5.89
C GLU A 32 8.73 1.90 -4.63
N ALA A 33 9.71 2.19 -3.77
CA ALA A 33 9.82 1.58 -2.46
C ALA A 33 9.13 2.44 -1.40
N MET A 34 8.64 1.79 -0.34
CA MET A 34 8.21 2.45 0.88
C MET A 34 9.41 2.65 1.82
N PHE A 35 9.41 3.76 2.56
CA PHE A 35 10.44 4.05 3.56
C PHE A 35 9.84 4.01 4.97
N LEU A 36 10.63 3.54 5.92
CA LEU A 36 10.26 3.50 7.33
C LEU A 36 10.90 4.67 8.08
N SER A 37 10.22 5.12 9.13
CA SER A 37 10.69 6.16 10.04
C SER A 37 10.76 5.61 11.46
N THR A 38 11.74 6.06 12.24
CA THR A 38 11.83 5.76 13.68
C THR A 38 10.71 6.42 14.50
N ALA A 39 9.91 7.30 13.89
CA ALA A 39 8.71 7.87 14.48
C ALA A 39 7.50 6.90 14.46
N LEU A 40 7.57 5.78 13.74
CA LEU A 40 6.50 4.77 13.75
C LEU A 40 6.44 4.08 15.10
N THR A 41 5.24 3.96 15.66
CA THR A 41 4.93 3.26 16.90
C THR A 41 4.23 1.94 16.58
N ASP A 42 4.11 1.05 17.55
CA ASP A 42 3.36 -0.20 17.38
C ASP A 42 1.89 0.04 17.01
N GLU A 43 1.29 1.12 17.53
CA GLU A 43 -0.06 1.56 17.15
C GLU A 43 -0.13 1.97 15.68
N HIS A 44 0.83 2.76 15.18
CA HIS A 44 0.90 3.10 13.76
C HIS A 44 1.01 1.84 12.88
N ILE A 45 1.83 0.87 13.30
CA ILE A 45 1.99 -0.40 12.57
C ILE A 45 0.68 -1.17 12.55
N GLN A 46 -0.03 -1.25 13.67
CA GLN A 46 -1.30 -1.96 13.74
C GLN A 46 -2.36 -1.35 12.79
N ILE A 47 -2.47 -0.02 12.77
CA ILE A 47 -3.37 0.71 11.86
C ILE A 47 -3.00 0.42 10.38
N ILE A 48 -1.71 0.43 10.06
CA ILE A 48 -1.24 0.14 8.69
C ILE A 48 -1.59 -1.30 8.28
N LEU A 49 -1.40 -2.27 9.18
CA LEU A 49 -1.70 -3.69 8.91
C LEU A 49 -3.19 -3.94 8.73
N GLU A 50 -4.03 -3.33 9.56
CA GLU A 50 -5.49 -3.43 9.43
C GLU A 50 -5.96 -2.82 8.11
N ALA A 51 -5.51 -1.61 7.79
CA ALA A 51 -5.83 -0.96 6.53
C ALA A 51 -5.35 -1.77 5.31
N ASN A 52 -4.17 -2.40 5.40
CA ASN A 52 -3.65 -3.28 4.36
C ASN A 52 -4.54 -4.50 4.13
N LEU A 53 -4.91 -5.21 5.19
CA LEU A 53 -5.73 -6.41 5.10
C LEU A 53 -7.11 -6.11 4.50
N GLU A 54 -7.75 -5.06 4.98
CA GLU A 54 -9.05 -4.64 4.45
C GLU A 54 -8.96 -4.19 2.98
N SER A 55 -7.93 -3.42 2.64
CA SER A 55 -7.74 -2.93 1.27
C SER A 55 -7.46 -4.07 0.29
N LEU A 56 -6.68 -5.08 0.69
CA LEU A 56 -6.44 -6.27 -0.14
C LEU A 56 -7.72 -7.09 -0.33
N SER A 57 -8.50 -7.26 0.74
CA SER A 57 -9.78 -7.98 0.68
C SER A 57 -10.84 -7.27 -0.16
N GLU A 58 -10.73 -5.95 -0.34
CA GLU A 58 -11.64 -5.14 -1.18
C GLU A 58 -11.33 -5.25 -2.68
N VAL A 59 -10.06 -5.41 -3.05
CA VAL A 59 -9.59 -5.21 -4.44
C VAL A 59 -9.17 -6.48 -5.17
N VAL A 60 -9.02 -7.58 -4.44
CA VAL A 60 -8.71 -8.95 -4.92
C VAL A 60 -9.97 -9.79 -4.90
#